data_AF-A0A7C1RSV8-F1
#
_entry.id   AF-A0A7C1RSV8-F1
#
_cell.length_a   1.000
_cell.length_b   1.000
_cell.length_c   1.000
_cell.angle_alpha   90.00
_cell.angle_beta   90.00
_cell.angle_gamma   90.00
#
_symmetry.space_group_name_H-M   'P 1'
#
loop_
_entity.id
_entity.type
_entity.pdbx_description
1 polymer ?
#
loop_
_entity_poly.entity_id
_entity_poly.type
_entity_poly.pdbx_seq_one_letter_code
_entity_poly.pdbx_strand_id
1 'polypeptide(L)'
;MADLTPYLPELSETVEKIYKHYKKTGDTESPRKYLGASIIGHHCERYLWYNFRQTTKPEFDGRMYRLFQTGHLEEARMVEDLLDIGCEVHDIDQDGNQFAISDLGEHFSGHMDGVGLGIPEAPKTWHVLEFKTHNNKSFAKLKKSGVKDFKPQHYAQMQVYMHKTGMKRALYMAKDKNTDELYTERIRYDQAFCENLMARAERIVFNNKPPERPYSRSDYYLCSWCDAQKICWGIGDTALPITAPSCRQCCHATPKLDGHARWLCTKHERSLSSQDQDTTCDKHLLLPGMLSFAEPIGCGRNLADDDYIVFQNTGDEEPPWNHGAHDRGFSTAELMTLRVEDLTNEMIVVAKQVMGAVATDACDDILNRYPEEDTRIVWEGHQSGLANEWLNRYGEDFWAMKPIDISQLPNDRNIAEFEGGRLAVVLLNGHGAQIREGVE
;
A
#
# COMPACT_ATOMS: atom_id res chain seq x y z
N MET A 1 4.35 -2.08 -49.91
CA MET A 1 5.35 -2.33 -48.86
C MET A 1 4.85 -3.52 -48.05
N ALA A 2 5.73 -4.45 -47.69
CA ALA A 2 5.34 -5.55 -46.80
C ALA A 2 4.96 -4.98 -45.42
N ASP A 3 3.89 -5.47 -44.83
CA ASP A 3 3.53 -5.13 -43.46
C ASP A 3 4.52 -5.79 -42.50
N LEU A 4 5.38 -4.98 -41.89
CA LEU A 4 6.41 -5.43 -40.96
C LEU A 4 5.93 -5.42 -39.51
N THR A 5 4.70 -4.97 -39.24
CA THR A 5 4.13 -4.90 -37.88
C THR A 5 4.24 -6.22 -37.11
N PRO A 6 4.02 -7.40 -37.71
CA PRO A 6 4.16 -8.69 -37.01
C PRO A 6 5.59 -9.04 -36.57
N TYR A 7 6.61 -8.38 -37.13
CA TYR A 7 8.03 -8.66 -36.88
C TYR A 7 8.69 -7.61 -35.98
N LEU A 8 7.97 -6.54 -35.65
CA LEU A 8 8.45 -5.56 -34.68
C LEU A 8 8.11 -6.06 -33.27
N PRO A 9 9.07 -6.07 -32.34
CA PRO A 9 8.76 -6.42 -30.95
C PRO A 9 7.80 -5.38 -30.37
N GLU A 10 6.83 -5.83 -29.57
CA GLU A 10 5.91 -4.92 -28.86
C GLU A 10 6.68 -3.93 -27.97
N LEU A 11 7.79 -4.39 -27.37
CA LEU A 11 8.73 -3.59 -26.61
C LEU A 11 10.16 -4.04 -26.93
N SER A 12 11.05 -3.12 -27.29
CA SER A 12 12.44 -3.48 -27.52
C SER A 12 13.18 -3.77 -26.21
N GLU A 13 14.18 -4.65 -26.27
CA GLU A 13 15.02 -4.99 -25.12
C GLU A 13 15.64 -3.75 -24.46
N THR A 14 16.00 -2.74 -25.26
CA THR A 14 16.49 -1.44 -24.77
C THR A 14 15.47 -0.74 -23.87
N VAL A 15 14.20 -0.68 -24.28
CA VAL A 15 13.14 -0.02 -23.51
C VAL A 15 12.84 -0.81 -22.24
N GLU A 16 12.81 -2.15 -22.31
CA GLU A 16 12.67 -2.98 -21.13
C GLU A 16 13.76 -2.74 -20.10
N LYS A 17 15.03 -2.70 -20.52
CA LYS A 17 16.16 -2.46 -19.60
C LYS A 17 16.07 -1.09 -18.95
N ILE A 18 15.65 -0.06 -19.68
CA ILE A 18 15.40 1.28 -19.13
C ILE A 18 14.29 1.24 -18.08
N TYR A 19 13.13 0.66 -18.38
CA TYR A 19 12.03 0.58 -17.41
C TYR A 19 12.38 -0.29 -16.20
N LYS A 20 13.10 -1.42 -16.39
CA LYS A 20 13.63 -2.22 -15.29
C LYS A 20 14.56 -1.40 -14.38
N HIS A 21 15.40 -0.53 -14.95
CA HIS A 21 16.23 0.38 -14.16
C HIS A 21 15.40 1.39 -13.37
N TYR A 22 14.45 2.08 -14.00
CA TYR A 22 13.57 3.03 -13.28
C TYR A 22 12.76 2.36 -12.17
N LYS A 23 12.22 1.16 -12.42
CA LYS A 23 11.52 0.39 -11.39
C LYS A 23 12.44 0.01 -10.24
N LYS A 24 13.63 -0.52 -10.54
CA LYS A 24 14.63 -0.87 -9.52
C LYS A 24 14.99 0.33 -8.65
N THR A 25 15.23 1.49 -9.25
CA THR A 25 15.58 2.71 -8.50
C THR A 25 14.39 3.21 -7.69
N GLY A 26 13.20 3.33 -8.30
CA GLY A 26 12.00 3.82 -7.61
C GLY A 26 11.56 2.93 -6.45
N ASP A 27 11.67 1.61 -6.60
CA ASP A 27 11.29 0.65 -5.54
C ASP A 27 12.20 0.73 -4.30
N THR A 28 13.40 1.31 -4.44
CA THR A 28 14.34 1.58 -3.33
C THR A 28 14.05 2.88 -2.57
N GLU A 29 13.15 3.73 -3.06
CA GLU A 29 12.74 4.93 -2.33
C GLU A 29 12.09 4.54 -1.00
N SER A 30 12.63 5.10 0.09
CA SER A 30 12.10 4.84 1.42
C SER A 30 10.73 5.49 1.59
N PRO A 31 9.78 4.82 2.28
CA PRO A 31 8.50 5.42 2.60
C PRO A 31 8.69 6.75 3.35
N ARG A 32 7.88 7.76 2.99
CA ARG A 32 7.88 9.06 3.68
C ARG A 32 7.63 8.86 5.17
N LYS A 33 8.33 9.64 6.00
CA LYS A 33 8.24 9.55 7.47
C LYS A 33 7.17 10.46 8.07
N TYR A 34 6.54 11.28 7.25
CA TYR A 34 5.54 12.26 7.66
C TYR A 34 4.29 12.15 6.78
N LEU A 35 3.16 12.63 7.29
CA LEU A 35 1.98 12.89 6.51
C LEU A 35 2.26 14.06 5.56
N GLY A 36 2.18 13.83 4.25
CA GLY A 36 2.51 14.85 3.26
C GLY A 36 1.41 15.92 3.10
N ALA A 37 1.81 17.19 3.09
CA ALA A 37 0.91 18.30 2.71
C ALA A 37 0.31 18.12 1.31
N SER A 38 1.03 17.47 0.40
CA SER A 38 0.56 17.16 -0.96
C SER A 38 -0.63 16.19 -1.02
N ILE A 39 -0.87 15.40 0.03
CA ILE A 39 -1.98 14.43 0.10
C ILE A 39 -3.07 14.85 1.09
N ILE A 40 -2.88 15.89 1.89
CA ILE A 40 -3.81 16.24 2.98
C ILE A 40 -5.25 16.54 2.52
N GLY A 41 -5.40 17.02 1.28
CA GLY A 41 -6.70 17.24 0.64
C GLY A 41 -7.35 15.98 0.07
N HIS A 42 -6.82 14.78 0.32
CA HIS A 42 -7.39 13.54 -0.19
C HIS A 42 -8.85 13.40 0.29
N HIS A 43 -9.72 12.78 -0.49
CA HIS A 43 -11.14 12.69 -0.15
C HIS A 43 -11.43 11.73 1.03
N CYS A 44 -10.50 10.85 1.36
CA CYS A 44 -10.65 9.83 2.40
C CYS A 44 -9.60 10.04 3.51
N GLU A 45 -10.03 10.36 4.73
CA GLU A 45 -9.14 10.46 5.92
C GLU A 45 -8.55 9.11 6.32
N ARG A 46 -9.32 8.02 6.17
CA ARG A 46 -8.85 6.67 6.47
C ARG A 46 -7.64 6.26 5.63
N TYR A 47 -7.65 6.63 4.34
CA TYR A 47 -6.50 6.43 3.46
C TYR A 47 -5.25 7.18 3.95
N LEU A 48 -5.41 8.44 4.39
CA LEU A 48 -4.29 9.22 4.93
C LEU A 48 -3.70 8.60 6.19
N TRP A 49 -4.56 8.04 7.04
CA TRP A 49 -4.15 7.29 8.23
C TRP A 49 -3.35 6.03 7.87
N TYR A 50 -3.84 5.23 6.91
CA TYR A 50 -3.11 4.06 6.42
C TYR A 50 -1.75 4.43 5.81
N ASN A 51 -1.70 5.50 5.01
CA ASN A 51 -0.45 5.97 4.41
C ASN A 51 0.56 6.43 5.48
N PHE A 52 0.10 7.21 6.48
CA PHE A 52 0.95 7.67 7.59
C PHE A 52 1.53 6.52 8.41
N ARG A 53 0.76 5.43 8.59
CA ARG A 53 1.17 4.21 9.29
C ARG A 53 1.79 3.15 8.38
N GLN A 54 2.22 3.54 7.18
CA GLN A 54 2.95 2.67 6.24
C GLN A 54 2.22 1.34 5.94
N THR A 55 0.90 1.37 5.93
CA THR A 55 0.09 0.18 5.68
C THR A 55 0.05 -0.18 4.19
N THR A 56 0.24 0.81 3.32
CA THR A 56 0.25 0.62 1.88
C THR A 56 1.56 1.10 1.28
N LYS A 57 1.98 0.42 0.23
CA LYS A 57 3.06 0.86 -0.66
C LYS A 57 2.49 0.85 -2.08
N PRO A 58 2.28 2.01 -2.71
CA PRO A 58 1.90 2.06 -4.11
C PRO A 58 2.95 1.34 -4.96
N GLU A 59 2.50 0.50 -5.88
CA GLU A 59 3.38 -0.15 -6.86
C GLU A 59 3.30 0.56 -8.20
N PHE A 60 4.46 0.90 -8.75
CA PHE A 60 4.58 1.53 -10.05
C PHE A 60 5.45 0.70 -10.98
N ASP A 61 5.10 0.74 -12.27
CA ASP A 61 5.96 0.24 -13.33
C ASP A 61 7.10 1.24 -13.61
N GLY A 62 8.14 0.78 -14.33
CA GLY A 62 9.28 1.61 -14.67
C GLY A 62 8.96 2.82 -15.53
N ARG A 63 7.91 2.74 -16.35
CA ARG A 63 7.44 3.84 -17.19
C ARG A 63 6.82 4.95 -16.33
N MET A 64 6.08 4.58 -15.29
CA MET A 64 5.46 5.49 -14.33
C MET A 64 6.51 6.23 -13.50
N TYR A 65 7.54 5.55 -13.00
CA TYR A 65 8.67 6.23 -12.34
C TYR A 65 9.38 7.22 -13.28
N ARG A 66 9.59 6.84 -14.54
CA ARG A 66 10.11 7.77 -15.56
C ARG A 66 9.18 8.97 -15.81
N LEU A 67 7.87 8.77 -15.72
CA LEU A 67 6.88 9.85 -15.84
C LEU A 67 6.94 10.82 -14.65
N PHE A 68 7.26 10.35 -13.44
CA PHE A 68 7.50 11.24 -12.29
C PHE A 68 8.75 12.10 -12.50
N GLN A 69 9.84 11.51 -13.01
CA GLN A 69 11.03 12.27 -13.39
C GLN A 69 10.74 13.37 -14.43
N THR A 70 9.81 13.11 -15.36
CA THR A 70 9.35 14.15 -16.31
C THR A 70 8.73 15.35 -15.60
N GLY A 71 8.06 15.14 -14.46
CA GLY A 71 7.57 16.22 -13.61
C GLY A 71 8.71 17.04 -13.00
N HIS A 72 9.69 16.38 -12.37
CA HIS A 72 10.83 17.06 -11.75
C HIS A 72 11.65 17.88 -12.76
N LEU A 73 11.84 17.37 -13.98
CA LEU A 73 12.53 18.11 -15.04
C LEU A 73 11.76 19.34 -15.50
N GLU A 74 10.43 19.31 -15.42
CA GLU A 74 9.59 20.44 -15.81
C GLU A 74 9.59 21.56 -14.75
N GLU A 75 9.70 21.21 -13.47
CA GLU A 75 9.77 22.20 -12.38
C GLU A 75 10.90 23.21 -12.62
N ALA A 76 12.10 22.73 -12.94
CA ALA A 76 13.24 23.60 -13.26
C ALA A 76 12.99 24.51 -14.48
N ARG A 77 12.30 23.99 -15.51
CA ARG A 77 11.95 24.80 -16.69
C ARG A 77 10.95 25.90 -16.34
N MET A 78 9.94 25.60 -15.52
CA MET A 78 8.95 26.59 -15.09
C MET A 78 9.56 27.69 -14.21
N VAL A 79 10.60 27.37 -13.42
CA VAL A 79 11.41 28.39 -12.70
C VAL A 79 12.07 29.33 -13.70
N GLU A 80 12.82 28.79 -14.68
CA GLU A 80 13.49 29.59 -15.71
C GLU A 80 12.49 30.43 -16.53
N ASP A 81 11.34 29.86 -16.91
CA ASP A 81 10.29 30.59 -17.64
C ASP A 81 9.80 31.83 -16.84
N LEU A 82 9.70 31.74 -15.52
CA LEU A 82 9.31 32.86 -14.66
C LEU A 82 10.44 33.90 -14.53
N LEU A 83 11.69 33.44 -14.40
CA LEU A 83 12.87 34.32 -14.37
C LEU A 83 13.02 35.11 -15.68
N ASP A 84 12.86 34.45 -16.82
CA ASP A 84 12.99 35.03 -18.16
C ASP A 84 11.96 36.14 -18.44
N ILE A 85 10.77 36.07 -17.82
CA ILE A 85 9.77 37.13 -17.89
C ILE A 85 9.96 38.24 -16.84
N GLY A 86 11.05 38.19 -16.07
CA GLY A 86 11.43 39.21 -15.09
C GLY A 86 10.81 39.03 -13.71
N CYS A 87 10.30 37.84 -13.36
CA CYS A 87 9.93 37.54 -11.98
C CYS A 87 11.20 37.29 -11.14
N GLU A 88 11.08 37.53 -9.84
CA GLU A 88 12.05 37.05 -8.86
C GLU A 88 11.55 35.70 -8.34
N VAL A 89 12.35 34.65 -8.47
CA VAL A 89 12.00 33.29 -8.05
C VAL A 89 13.10 32.74 -7.15
N HIS A 90 12.70 32.11 -6.05
CA HIS A 90 13.57 31.30 -5.19
C HIS A 90 12.94 29.92 -5.07
N ASP A 91 13.61 28.88 -5.58
CA ASP A 91 13.19 27.47 -5.56
C ASP A 91 13.95 26.62 -4.52
N ILE A 92 15.05 27.18 -4.00
CA ILE A 92 15.86 26.60 -2.93
C ILE A 92 16.13 27.61 -1.81
N ASP A 93 16.34 27.10 -0.60
CA ASP A 93 16.75 27.86 0.57
C ASP A 93 18.27 28.17 0.55
N GLN A 94 18.74 28.88 1.57
CA GLN A 94 20.14 29.28 1.72
C GLN A 94 21.13 28.11 1.79
N ASP A 95 20.65 26.91 2.15
CA ASP A 95 21.43 25.68 2.30
C ASP A 95 21.34 24.80 1.04
N GLY A 96 20.63 25.27 0.00
CA GLY A 96 20.45 24.58 -1.27
C GLY A 96 19.35 23.52 -1.28
N ASN A 97 18.46 23.52 -0.27
CA ASN A 97 17.36 22.57 -0.17
C ASN A 97 16.04 23.20 -0.64
N GLN A 98 15.07 22.40 -1.05
CA GLN A 98 13.72 22.92 -1.29
C GLN A 98 13.11 23.48 0.00
N PHE A 99 12.31 24.54 -0.13
CA PHE A 99 11.62 25.14 1.01
C PHE A 99 10.69 24.13 1.68
N ALA A 100 11.04 23.72 2.90
CA ALA A 100 10.26 22.79 3.69
C ALA A 100 9.31 23.51 4.64
N ILE A 101 8.10 22.96 4.81
CA ILE A 101 7.19 23.29 5.91
C ILE A 101 7.05 22.06 6.80
N SER A 102 6.91 22.29 8.10
CA SER A 102 6.66 21.24 9.07
C SER A 102 5.69 21.70 10.16
N ASP A 103 4.95 20.72 10.69
CA ASP A 103 4.08 20.85 11.85
C ASP A 103 3.99 19.51 12.57
N LEU A 104 3.36 19.52 13.76
CA LEU A 104 3.09 18.34 14.56
C LEU A 104 4.37 17.55 14.86
N GLY A 105 5.45 18.22 15.24
CA GLY A 105 6.75 17.57 15.50
C GLY A 105 7.38 16.95 14.25
N GLU A 106 7.16 17.56 13.07
CA GLU A 106 7.54 17.07 11.74
C GLU A 106 6.79 15.79 11.28
N HIS A 107 5.74 15.38 11.99
CA HIS A 107 4.84 14.33 11.50
C HIS A 107 3.91 14.80 10.38
N PHE A 108 3.82 16.11 10.14
CA PHE A 108 3.13 16.70 8.99
C PHE A 108 4.06 17.68 8.27
N SER A 109 4.44 17.37 7.04
CA SER A 109 5.47 18.15 6.31
C SER A 109 5.20 18.23 4.81
N GLY A 110 5.86 19.16 4.14
CA GLY A 110 5.80 19.33 2.70
C GLY A 110 6.95 20.18 2.16
N HIS A 111 7.13 20.13 0.85
CA HIS A 111 8.19 20.86 0.15
C HIS A 111 7.53 21.68 -0.95
N MET A 112 7.86 22.97 -1.00
CA MET A 112 7.35 23.90 -1.99
C MET A 112 8.26 23.88 -3.22
N ASP A 113 7.67 24.06 -4.40
CA ASP A 113 8.42 24.18 -5.65
C ASP A 113 9.16 25.53 -5.74
N GLY A 114 8.70 26.53 -4.97
CA GLY A 114 9.40 27.80 -4.79
C GLY A 114 8.52 28.92 -4.27
N VAL A 115 9.08 30.12 -4.27
CA VAL A 115 8.40 31.39 -3.97
C VAL A 115 8.69 32.40 -5.06
N GLY A 116 7.69 33.18 -5.46
CA GLY A 116 7.81 34.13 -6.57
C GLY A 116 7.31 35.53 -6.22
N LEU A 117 8.01 36.55 -6.70
CA LEU A 117 7.63 37.97 -6.70
C LEU A 117 7.70 38.50 -8.14
N GLY A 118 6.99 39.59 -8.44
CA GLY A 118 7.00 40.17 -9.79
C GLY A 118 6.03 39.51 -10.77
N ILE A 119 5.19 38.56 -10.32
CA ILE A 119 4.14 37.93 -11.14
C ILE A 119 3.30 39.01 -11.85
N PRO A 120 3.14 39.00 -13.19
CA PRO A 120 2.52 40.10 -13.94
C PRO A 120 1.13 40.54 -13.42
N GLU A 121 0.30 39.61 -12.97
CA GLU A 121 -1.04 39.88 -12.44
C GLU A 121 -1.04 40.38 -10.98
N ALA A 122 0.09 40.36 -10.28
CA ALA A 122 0.31 41.05 -9.00
C ALA A 122 1.81 41.24 -8.68
N PRO A 123 2.46 42.24 -9.29
CA PRO A 123 3.92 42.36 -9.25
C PRO A 123 4.50 42.61 -7.85
N LYS A 124 3.69 43.11 -6.91
CA LYS A 124 4.11 43.48 -5.55
C LYS A 124 3.79 42.42 -4.49
N THR A 125 3.28 41.26 -4.88
CA THR A 125 2.84 40.23 -3.95
C THR A 125 3.72 39.00 -4.09
N TRP A 126 4.15 38.46 -2.95
CA TRP A 126 4.79 37.15 -2.88
C TRP A 126 3.76 36.03 -3.04
N HIS A 127 4.12 35.01 -3.83
CA HIS A 127 3.31 33.83 -4.06
C HIS A 127 4.09 32.57 -3.71
N VAL A 128 3.42 31.62 -3.05
CA VAL A 128 3.82 30.20 -3.11
C VAL A 128 3.75 29.75 -4.57
N LEU A 129 4.77 29.09 -5.09
CA LEU A 129 4.76 28.47 -6.41
C LEU A 129 4.42 26.98 -6.29
N GLU A 130 3.54 26.50 -7.15
CA GLU A 130 3.20 25.08 -7.27
C GLU A 130 3.07 24.71 -8.75
N PHE A 131 3.89 23.76 -9.18
CA PHE A 131 4.06 23.34 -10.56
C PHE A 131 3.48 21.94 -10.78
N LYS A 132 2.73 21.77 -11.89
CA LYS A 132 2.11 20.48 -12.23
C LYS A 132 2.12 20.18 -13.71
N THR A 133 2.31 18.91 -14.04
CA THR A 133 2.12 18.41 -15.41
C THR A 133 0.81 17.65 -15.55
N HIS A 134 0.11 17.84 -16.65
CA HIS A 134 -1.18 17.22 -16.95
C HIS A 134 -1.14 16.52 -18.31
N ASN A 135 -1.96 15.49 -18.50
CA ASN A 135 -2.29 15.02 -19.86
C ASN A 135 -3.43 15.87 -20.45
N ASN A 136 -3.67 15.77 -21.76
CA ASN A 136 -4.71 16.50 -22.49
C ASN A 136 -6.07 16.54 -21.77
N LYS A 137 -6.57 15.38 -21.35
CA LYS A 137 -7.89 15.26 -20.69
C LYS A 137 -7.91 15.99 -19.35
N SER A 138 -6.86 15.82 -18.54
CA SER A 138 -6.72 16.48 -17.25
C SER A 138 -6.55 17.99 -17.41
N PHE A 139 -5.74 18.43 -18.37
CA PHE A 139 -5.47 19.84 -18.62
C PHE A 139 -6.72 20.59 -19.14
N ALA A 140 -7.46 20.00 -20.08
CA ALA A 140 -8.72 20.57 -20.55
C ALA A 140 -9.75 20.76 -19.41
N LYS A 141 -9.84 19.79 -18.49
CA LYS A 141 -10.75 19.89 -17.33
C LYS A 141 -10.28 20.93 -16.30
N LEU A 142 -8.96 21.06 -16.10
CA LEU A 142 -8.36 22.12 -15.29
C LEU A 142 -8.73 23.50 -15.84
N LYS A 143 -8.48 23.77 -17.13
CA LYS A 143 -8.84 25.05 -17.76
C LYS A 143 -10.31 25.43 -17.59
N LYS A 144 -11.20 24.42 -17.64
CA LYS A 144 -12.65 24.63 -17.52
C LYS A 144 -13.11 24.94 -16.09
N SER A 145 -12.48 24.33 -15.09
CA SER A 145 -13.05 24.27 -13.72
C SER A 145 -12.16 24.91 -12.66
N GLY A 146 -10.92 25.25 -12.97
CA GLY A 146 -9.93 25.72 -12.02
C GLY A 146 -9.42 24.61 -11.09
N VAL A 147 -8.36 24.93 -10.34
CA VAL A 147 -7.65 24.00 -9.46
C VAL A 147 -8.48 23.62 -8.24
N LYS A 148 -9.24 24.56 -7.67
CA LYS A 148 -10.04 24.30 -6.46
C LYS A 148 -11.06 23.18 -6.67
N ASP A 149 -11.79 23.23 -7.78
CA ASP A 149 -12.87 22.27 -8.05
C ASP A 149 -12.35 20.97 -8.68
N PHE A 150 -11.40 21.06 -9.61
CA PHE A 150 -10.91 19.87 -10.31
C PHE A 150 -9.78 19.14 -9.57
N LYS A 151 -8.93 19.86 -8.85
CA LYS A 151 -7.74 19.35 -8.13
C LYS A 151 -7.75 19.82 -6.67
N PRO A 152 -8.78 19.46 -5.87
CA PRO A 152 -8.90 19.91 -4.48
C PRO A 152 -7.68 19.53 -3.61
N GLN A 153 -6.98 18.44 -3.93
CA GLN A 153 -5.71 18.07 -3.28
C GLN A 153 -4.60 19.11 -3.51
N HIS A 154 -4.44 19.60 -4.74
CA HIS A 154 -3.43 20.62 -5.04
C HIS A 154 -3.81 21.96 -4.40
N TYR A 155 -5.12 22.29 -4.40
CA TYR A 155 -5.62 23.46 -3.67
C TYR A 155 -5.31 23.35 -2.17
N ALA A 156 -5.57 22.21 -1.54
CA ALA A 156 -5.26 21.97 -0.14
C ALA A 156 -3.77 22.09 0.18
N GLN A 157 -2.90 21.55 -0.67
CA GLN A 157 -1.45 21.67 -0.55
C GLN A 157 -1.00 23.15 -0.53
N MET A 158 -1.40 23.93 -1.53
CA MET A 158 -1.05 25.37 -1.58
C MET A 158 -1.62 26.17 -0.41
N GLN A 159 -2.82 25.81 0.07
CA GLN A 159 -3.43 26.44 1.25
C GLN A 159 -2.58 26.19 2.50
N VAL A 160 -2.12 24.95 2.72
CA VAL A 160 -1.20 24.61 3.82
C VAL A 160 0.10 25.40 3.70
N TYR A 161 0.69 25.48 2.50
CA TYR A 161 1.93 26.24 2.28
C TYR A 161 1.77 27.72 2.57
N MET A 162 0.70 28.36 2.09
CA MET A 162 0.36 29.74 2.43
C MET A 162 0.15 29.93 3.94
N HIS A 163 -0.53 28.98 4.60
CA HIS A 163 -0.75 29.05 6.05
C HIS A 163 0.57 29.03 6.83
N LYS A 164 1.48 28.13 6.47
CA LYS A 164 2.74 27.88 7.19
C LYS A 164 3.81 28.93 6.91
N THR A 165 3.81 29.52 5.72
CA THR A 165 4.75 30.59 5.33
C THR A 165 4.23 31.99 5.67
N GLY A 166 2.94 32.14 5.95
CA GLY A 166 2.29 33.44 6.13
C GLY A 166 1.93 34.16 4.83
N MET A 167 2.32 33.62 3.67
CA MET A 167 1.96 34.17 2.35
C MET A 167 0.46 34.15 2.13
N LYS A 168 -0.05 35.13 1.38
CA LYS A 168 -1.50 35.29 1.14
C LYS A 168 -1.93 34.91 -0.27
N ARG A 169 -0.98 34.51 -1.12
CA ARG A 169 -1.19 34.11 -2.51
C ARG A 169 -0.37 32.88 -2.86
N ALA A 170 -0.91 32.11 -3.79
CA ALA A 170 -0.17 31.07 -4.51
C ALA A 170 -0.36 31.27 -6.02
N LEU A 171 0.63 30.86 -6.81
CA LEU A 171 0.57 30.71 -8.25
C LEU A 171 0.62 29.21 -8.55
N TYR A 172 -0.50 28.67 -9.01
CA TYR A 172 -0.54 27.34 -9.58
C TYR A 172 -0.18 27.46 -11.06
N MET A 173 0.90 26.82 -11.51
CA MET A 173 1.29 26.78 -12.92
C MET A 173 1.30 25.35 -13.41
N ALA A 174 0.69 25.11 -14.56
CA ALA A 174 0.56 23.79 -15.12
C ALA A 174 0.86 23.74 -16.61
N LYS A 175 1.42 22.62 -17.04
CA LYS A 175 1.70 22.31 -18.44
C LYS A 175 0.89 21.12 -18.93
N ASP A 176 0.43 21.17 -20.17
CA ASP A 176 0.03 19.99 -20.91
C ASP A 176 1.23 19.23 -21.49
N LYS A 177 1.42 17.98 -21.09
CA LYS A 177 2.52 17.12 -21.57
C LYS A 177 2.47 16.80 -23.05
N ASN A 178 1.35 17.03 -23.72
CA ASN A 178 1.17 16.67 -25.13
C ASN A 178 1.34 17.86 -26.06
N THR A 179 1.03 19.07 -25.60
CA THR A 179 1.03 20.29 -26.43
C THR A 179 2.00 21.36 -25.95
N ASP A 180 2.60 21.18 -24.76
CA ASP A 180 3.42 22.18 -24.07
C ASP A 180 2.63 23.46 -23.69
N GLU A 181 1.29 23.42 -23.76
CA GLU A 181 0.44 24.56 -23.39
C GLU A 181 0.53 24.83 -21.88
N LEU A 182 0.68 26.10 -21.51
CA LEU A 182 0.73 26.57 -20.12
C LEU A 182 -0.63 27.08 -19.63
N TYR A 183 -0.87 26.89 -18.34
CA TYR A 183 -2.02 27.42 -17.61
C TYR A 183 -1.55 27.96 -16.25
N THR A 184 -2.04 29.13 -15.86
CA THR A 184 -1.79 29.68 -14.52
C THR A 184 -3.09 30.04 -13.80
N GLU A 185 -3.10 29.86 -12.48
CA GLU A 185 -4.19 30.30 -11.61
C GLU A 185 -3.63 30.92 -10.33
N ARG A 186 -4.13 32.10 -9.96
CA ARG A 186 -3.76 32.78 -8.72
C ARG A 186 -4.76 32.52 -7.61
N ILE A 187 -4.30 31.85 -6.56
CA ILE A 187 -5.14 31.42 -5.44
C ILE A 187 -5.00 32.41 -4.29
N ARG A 188 -6.08 32.59 -3.52
CA ARG A 188 -6.09 33.37 -2.27
C ARG A 188 -6.04 32.43 -1.08
N TYR A 189 -5.28 32.84 -0.07
CA TYR A 189 -5.29 32.18 1.23
C TYR A 189 -6.69 32.21 1.86
N ASP A 190 -7.12 31.05 2.37
CA ASP A 190 -8.37 30.84 3.09
C ASP A 190 -8.05 30.27 4.47
N GLN A 191 -8.13 31.12 5.49
CA GLN A 191 -7.74 30.78 6.85
C GLN A 191 -8.58 29.65 7.43
N ALA A 192 -9.91 29.74 7.32
CA ALA A 192 -10.82 28.75 7.88
C ALA A 192 -10.63 27.39 7.21
N PHE A 193 -10.39 27.37 5.89
CA PHE A 193 -10.07 26.13 5.19
C PHE A 193 -8.76 25.52 5.68
N CYS A 194 -7.72 26.33 5.91
CA CYS A 194 -6.44 25.84 6.43
C CYS A 194 -6.55 25.29 7.84
N GLU A 195 -7.25 25.97 8.75
CA GLU A 195 -7.45 25.52 10.13
C GLU A 195 -8.14 24.14 10.15
N ASN A 196 -9.11 23.91 9.26
CA ASN A 196 -9.72 22.59 9.07
C ASN A 196 -8.72 21.53 8.58
N LEU A 197 -7.81 21.88 7.66
CA LEU A 197 -6.75 20.97 7.20
C LEU A 197 -5.73 20.66 8.31
N MET A 198 -5.37 21.64 9.15
CA MET A 198 -4.46 21.43 10.27
C MET A 198 -5.08 20.52 11.33
N ALA A 199 -6.34 20.77 11.71
CA ALA A 199 -7.09 19.89 12.61
C ALA A 199 -7.26 18.48 12.03
N ARG A 200 -7.40 18.37 10.70
CA ARG A 200 -7.42 17.08 10.00
C ARG A 200 -6.07 16.37 10.09
N ALA A 201 -4.96 17.05 9.85
CA ALA A 201 -3.62 16.47 9.99
C ALA A 201 -3.38 15.96 11.41
N GLU A 202 -3.78 16.74 12.42
CA GLU A 202 -3.69 16.35 13.84
C GLU A 202 -4.48 15.06 14.13
N ARG A 203 -5.75 14.98 13.70
CA ARG A 203 -6.55 13.75 13.83
C ARG A 203 -5.89 12.55 13.18
N ILE A 204 -5.31 12.71 11.99
CA ILE A 204 -4.67 11.60 11.27
C ILE A 204 -3.42 11.12 12.00
N VAL A 205 -2.58 12.04 12.48
CA VAL A 205 -1.30 11.72 13.13
C VAL A 205 -1.52 11.05 14.49
N PHE A 206 -2.42 11.58 15.33
CA PHE A 206 -2.52 11.15 16.73
C PHE A 206 -3.58 10.10 17.01
N ASN A 207 -4.48 9.81 16.06
CA ASN A 207 -5.50 8.80 16.31
C ASN A 207 -4.93 7.38 16.17
N ASN A 208 -5.20 6.54 17.17
CA ASN A 208 -4.84 5.12 17.17
C ASN A 208 -5.92 4.24 16.51
N LYS A 209 -7.11 4.80 16.30
CA LYS A 209 -8.17 4.18 15.49
C LYS A 209 -8.15 4.78 14.08
N PRO A 210 -8.31 3.98 13.02
CA PRO A 210 -8.51 4.53 11.69
C PRO A 210 -9.81 5.37 11.65
N PRO A 211 -9.81 6.50 10.93
CA PRO A 211 -11.02 7.26 10.65
C PRO A 211 -12.13 6.42 10.00
N GLU A 212 -13.37 6.85 10.15
CA GLU A 212 -14.52 6.19 9.54
C GLU A 212 -14.40 6.15 8.01
N ARG A 213 -14.98 5.11 7.39
CA ARG A 213 -15.01 5.00 5.94
C ARG A 213 -15.96 6.08 5.38
N PRO A 214 -15.56 6.85 4.36
CA PRO A 214 -16.45 7.84 3.74
C PRO A 214 -17.54 7.19 2.86
N TYR A 215 -17.41 5.89 2.58
CA TYR A 215 -18.32 5.12 1.72
C TYR A 215 -18.67 3.79 2.39
N SER A 216 -19.83 3.23 2.04
CA SER A 216 -20.40 2.03 2.65
C SER A 216 -20.14 0.72 1.89
N ARG A 217 -19.48 0.79 0.73
CA ARG A 217 -19.27 -0.37 -0.15
C ARG A 217 -17.87 -0.36 -0.77
N SER A 218 -17.25 -1.54 -0.82
CA SER A 218 -15.85 -1.74 -1.24
C SER A 218 -15.64 -1.45 -2.72
N ASP A 219 -16.64 -1.71 -3.56
CA ASP A 219 -16.63 -1.53 -5.01
C ASP A 219 -16.99 -0.10 -5.47
N TYR A 220 -17.16 0.84 -4.53
CA TYR A 220 -17.33 2.25 -4.87
C TYR A 220 -16.12 2.72 -5.68
N TYR A 221 -16.34 3.46 -6.78
CA TYR A 221 -15.27 3.71 -7.75
C TYR A 221 -13.98 4.27 -7.10
N LEU A 222 -14.05 5.21 -6.15
CA LEU A 222 -12.83 5.71 -5.48
C LEU A 222 -12.15 4.68 -4.56
N CYS A 223 -12.90 3.72 -4.02
CA CYS A 223 -12.33 2.60 -3.26
C CYS A 223 -11.71 1.54 -4.17
N SER A 224 -12.30 1.27 -5.33
CA SER A 224 -11.79 0.27 -6.28
C SER A 224 -10.41 0.62 -6.88
N TRP A 225 -10.03 1.90 -6.85
CA TRP A 225 -8.70 2.38 -7.25
C TRP A 225 -7.78 2.70 -6.06
N CYS A 226 -8.18 2.34 -4.84
CA CYS A 226 -7.43 2.62 -3.62
C CYS A 226 -6.49 1.44 -3.29
N ASP A 227 -5.20 1.70 -3.14
CA ASP A 227 -4.21 0.69 -2.73
C ASP A 227 -4.47 0.14 -1.30
N ALA A 228 -5.18 0.89 -0.46
CA ALA A 228 -5.59 0.47 0.88
C ALA A 228 -6.88 -0.35 0.90
N GLN A 229 -7.49 -0.67 -0.26
CA GLN A 229 -8.81 -1.31 -0.31
C GLN A 229 -8.81 -2.66 0.41
N LYS A 230 -7.78 -3.50 0.21
CA LYS A 230 -7.68 -4.83 0.82
C LYS A 230 -7.76 -4.78 2.33
N ILE A 231 -6.89 -3.99 2.99
CA ILE A 231 -6.94 -3.84 4.45
C ILE A 231 -8.19 -3.08 4.91
N CYS A 232 -8.62 -2.07 4.16
CA CYS A 232 -9.78 -1.25 4.54
C CYS A 232 -11.06 -2.10 4.58
N TRP A 233 -11.22 -3.07 3.69
CA TRP A 233 -12.45 -3.87 3.55
C TRP A 233 -12.30 -5.33 3.96
N GLY A 234 -11.10 -5.81 4.27
CA GLY A 234 -10.84 -7.21 4.61
C GLY A 234 -11.03 -8.16 3.43
N ILE A 235 -10.80 -7.68 2.20
CA ILE A 235 -11.00 -8.46 0.97
C ILE A 235 -9.69 -9.07 0.44
N GLY A 236 -8.75 -9.34 1.34
CA GLY A 236 -7.46 -9.95 1.03
C GLY A 236 -7.44 -11.44 1.37
N ASP A 237 -6.41 -12.12 0.90
CA ASP A 237 -6.21 -13.56 1.11
C ASP A 237 -5.69 -13.88 2.52
N THR A 238 -5.32 -12.86 3.30
CA THR A 238 -4.79 -13.00 4.66
C THR A 238 -5.52 -12.08 5.62
N ALA A 239 -5.46 -12.42 6.91
CA ALA A 239 -6.10 -11.66 7.98
C ALA A 239 -5.55 -10.22 8.05
N LEU A 240 -4.29 -10.00 7.72
CA LEU A 240 -3.66 -8.68 7.64
C LEU A 240 -3.01 -8.46 6.27
N PRO A 241 -3.78 -8.00 5.27
CA PRO A 241 -3.31 -7.87 3.90
C PRO A 241 -2.54 -6.55 3.69
N ILE A 242 -1.36 -6.47 4.30
CA ILE A 242 -0.41 -5.34 4.18
C ILE A 242 0.87 -5.79 3.48
N THR A 243 1.59 -4.86 2.87
CA THR A 243 2.83 -5.18 2.13
C THR A 243 4.05 -5.30 3.04
N ALA A 244 4.10 -4.53 4.12
CA ALA A 244 5.19 -4.58 5.09
C ALA A 244 4.70 -4.21 6.49
N PRO A 245 5.11 -4.95 7.54
CA PRO A 245 4.79 -4.60 8.90
C PRO A 245 5.72 -3.45 9.37
N SER A 246 5.21 -2.57 10.23
CA SER A 246 5.93 -1.40 10.71
C SER A 246 5.59 -1.12 12.17
N CYS A 247 6.56 -0.69 12.98
CA CYS A 247 6.26 -0.24 14.34
C CYS A 247 5.24 0.91 14.40
N ARG A 248 5.01 1.66 13.31
CA ARG A 248 3.94 2.68 13.24
C ARG A 248 2.53 2.08 13.33
N GLN A 249 2.41 0.77 13.15
CA GLN A 249 1.19 -0.01 13.23
C GLN A 249 0.99 -0.62 14.63
N CYS A 250 1.90 -0.35 15.57
CA CYS A 250 1.91 -0.91 16.91
C CYS A 250 1.17 -0.04 17.93
N CYS A 251 0.44 -0.66 18.85
CA CYS A 251 -0.18 -0.02 20.02
C CYS A 251 0.84 0.65 20.94
N HIS A 252 2.09 0.20 20.93
CA HIS A 252 3.15 0.72 21.80
C HIS A 252 3.88 1.92 21.18
N ALA A 253 3.65 2.21 19.89
CA ALA A 253 4.33 3.28 19.19
C ALA A 253 3.45 4.53 19.13
N THR A 254 3.95 5.63 19.68
CA THR A 254 3.25 6.92 19.71
C THR A 254 4.10 8.00 19.04
N PRO A 255 3.56 8.78 18.08
CA PRO A 255 4.27 9.93 17.53
C PRO A 255 4.42 11.01 18.60
N LYS A 256 5.60 11.65 18.64
CA LYS A 256 5.92 12.72 19.59
C LYS A 256 6.10 14.06 18.89
N LEU A 257 5.67 15.11 19.59
CA LEU A 257 5.65 16.49 19.09
C LEU A 257 6.97 17.24 19.27
N ASP A 258 7.99 16.60 19.83
CA ASP A 258 9.26 17.23 20.18
C ASP A 258 10.27 17.34 19.02
N GLY A 259 9.79 17.17 17.78
CA GLY A 259 10.57 17.34 16.55
C GLY A 259 11.03 16.02 15.92
N HIS A 260 11.66 16.14 14.75
CA HIS A 260 12.32 15.04 14.02
C HIS A 260 11.43 13.85 13.66
N ALA A 261 10.11 14.05 13.53
CA ALA A 261 9.12 13.02 13.26
C ALA A 261 9.29 11.80 14.18
N ARG A 262 9.62 12.07 15.46
CA ARG A 262 10.03 11.04 16.41
C ARG A 262 8.86 10.17 16.82
N TRP A 263 9.10 8.86 16.90
CA TRP A 263 8.20 7.88 17.49
C TRP A 263 8.81 7.32 18.78
N LEU A 264 8.00 7.20 19.83
CA LEU A 264 8.38 6.55 21.08
C LEU A 264 7.72 5.17 21.15
N CYS A 265 8.50 4.12 21.40
CA CYS A 265 7.99 2.83 21.80
C CYS A 265 7.92 2.76 23.34
N THR A 266 6.72 2.66 23.89
CA THR A 266 6.51 2.58 25.35
C THR A 266 6.92 1.23 25.93
N LYS A 267 6.87 0.15 25.14
CA LYS A 267 7.25 -1.20 25.60
C LYS A 267 8.75 -1.36 25.82
N HIS A 268 9.57 -0.72 24.99
CA HIS A 268 11.03 -0.74 25.12
C HIS A 268 11.58 0.57 25.69
N GLU A 269 10.71 1.49 26.11
CA GLU A 269 11.05 2.80 26.69
C GLU A 269 12.09 3.60 25.88
N ARG A 270 12.01 3.50 24.55
CA ARG A 270 13.01 4.09 23.65
C ARG A 270 12.40 4.80 22.45
N SER A 271 13.13 5.77 21.92
CA SER A 271 12.84 6.35 20.61
C SER A 271 13.12 5.32 19.50
N LEU A 272 12.28 5.33 18.47
CA LEU A 272 12.44 4.50 17.28
C LEU A 272 13.21 5.29 16.22
N SER A 273 14.35 4.77 15.80
CA SER A 273 15.06 5.28 14.62
C SER A 273 14.21 5.10 13.35
N SER A 274 14.54 5.79 12.27
CA SER A 274 13.86 5.60 10.99
C SER A 274 13.84 4.14 10.53
N GLN A 275 14.91 3.39 10.80
CA GLN A 275 15.01 1.96 10.46
C GLN A 275 14.16 1.09 11.39
N ASP A 276 14.13 1.39 12.69
CA ASP A 276 13.26 0.68 13.64
C ASP A 276 11.78 0.88 13.31
N GLN A 277 11.39 2.04 12.78
CA GLN A 277 10.01 2.31 12.39
C GLN A 277 9.56 1.45 11.22
N ASP A 278 10.46 1.08 10.31
CA ASP A 278 10.15 0.31 9.10
C ASP A 278 10.18 -1.22 9.33
N THR A 279 10.36 -1.66 10.57
CA THR A 279 10.39 -3.07 10.96
C THR A 279 9.55 -3.28 12.22
N THR A 280 9.32 -4.54 12.58
CA THR A 280 8.61 -4.93 13.81
C THR A 280 9.50 -5.72 14.74
N CYS A 281 9.38 -5.46 16.04
CA CYS A 281 9.98 -6.30 17.08
C CYS A 281 9.11 -7.53 17.39
N ASP A 282 9.66 -8.44 18.19
CA ASP A 282 8.95 -9.63 18.71
C ASP A 282 7.78 -9.26 19.66
N LYS A 283 7.78 -8.03 20.21
CA LYS A 283 6.70 -7.49 21.05
C LYS A 283 5.70 -6.62 20.27
N HIS A 284 5.68 -6.72 18.95
CA HIS A 284 4.77 -5.92 18.13
C HIS A 284 3.31 -6.30 18.38
N LEU A 285 2.51 -5.32 18.78
CA LEU A 285 1.09 -5.47 19.07
C LEU A 285 0.28 -4.55 18.16
N LEU A 286 -0.32 -5.11 17.12
CA LEU A 286 -1.04 -4.41 16.07
C LEU A 286 -2.16 -3.52 16.64
N LEU A 287 -2.32 -2.31 16.06
CA LEU A 287 -3.46 -1.45 16.35
C LEU A 287 -4.76 -2.18 15.98
N PRO A 288 -5.71 -2.36 16.92
CA PRO A 288 -6.92 -3.15 16.68
C PRO A 288 -7.70 -2.76 15.43
N GLY A 289 -7.81 -1.46 15.16
CA GLY A 289 -8.57 -0.97 14.00
C GLY A 289 -7.96 -1.32 12.63
N MET A 290 -6.78 -1.94 12.57
CA MET A 290 -6.23 -2.49 11.34
C MET A 290 -6.94 -3.77 10.89
N LEU A 291 -7.62 -4.46 11.79
CA LEU A 291 -8.41 -5.65 11.49
C LEU A 291 -9.85 -5.23 11.20
N SER A 292 -10.28 -5.37 9.95
CA SER A 292 -11.63 -4.96 9.55
C SER A 292 -12.72 -5.95 9.93
N PHE A 293 -12.33 -7.19 10.26
CA PHE A 293 -13.22 -8.32 10.52
C PHE A 293 -13.33 -8.67 12.01
N ALA A 294 -12.58 -8.02 12.90
CA ALA A 294 -12.53 -8.35 14.32
C ALA A 294 -12.45 -7.10 15.20
N GLU A 295 -13.02 -7.19 16.40
CA GLU A 295 -13.01 -6.12 17.41
C GLU A 295 -12.30 -6.61 18.68
N PRO A 296 -11.55 -5.74 19.38
CA PRO A 296 -10.90 -6.10 20.63
C PRO A 296 -11.95 -6.22 21.75
N ILE A 297 -11.99 -7.38 22.42
CA ILE A 297 -12.89 -7.67 23.55
C ILE A 297 -12.17 -7.74 24.90
N GLY A 298 -10.85 -7.73 24.89
CA GLY A 298 -10.03 -7.77 26.09
C GLY A 298 -8.55 -7.57 25.80
N CYS A 299 -7.77 -7.42 26.85
CA CYS A 299 -6.32 -7.42 26.80
C CYS A 299 -5.77 -8.06 28.07
N GLY A 300 -4.51 -8.46 28.04
CA GLY A 300 -3.83 -9.00 29.21
C GLY A 300 -2.32 -8.97 29.03
N ARG A 301 -1.64 -9.57 30.01
CA ARG A 301 -0.19 -9.76 29.99
C ARG A 301 0.18 -11.18 30.36
N ASN A 302 1.24 -11.69 29.76
CA ASN A 302 1.82 -12.96 30.17
C ASN A 302 2.71 -12.82 31.42
N LEU A 303 3.32 -13.92 31.84
CA LEU A 303 4.24 -13.97 32.98
C LEU A 303 5.52 -13.12 32.80
N ALA A 304 5.86 -12.75 31.57
CA ALA A 304 6.99 -11.88 31.24
C ALA A 304 6.59 -10.40 31.11
N ASP A 305 5.36 -10.03 31.52
CA ASP A 305 4.80 -8.67 31.42
C ASP A 305 4.72 -8.16 29.96
N ASP A 306 4.60 -9.08 29.00
CA ASP A 306 4.33 -8.76 27.60
C ASP A 306 2.83 -8.74 27.32
N ASP A 307 2.38 -7.73 26.59
CA ASP A 307 0.97 -7.48 26.32
C ASP A 307 0.42 -8.37 25.18
N TYR A 308 -0.87 -8.70 25.28
CA TYR A 308 -1.66 -9.31 24.22
C TYR A 308 -3.07 -8.71 24.18
N ILE A 309 -3.75 -8.86 23.03
CA ILE A 309 -5.14 -8.43 22.82
C ILE A 309 -5.98 -9.64 22.46
N VAL A 310 -7.17 -9.71 23.04
CA VAL A 310 -8.19 -10.71 22.73
C VAL A 310 -9.17 -10.11 21.72
N PHE A 311 -9.37 -10.80 20.60
CA PHE A 311 -10.22 -10.38 19.51
C PHE A 311 -11.43 -11.31 19.34
N GLN A 312 -12.55 -10.72 18.93
CA GLN A 312 -13.75 -11.43 18.49
C GLN A 312 -14.03 -11.06 17.04
N ASN A 313 -14.29 -12.05 16.18
CA ASN A 313 -14.71 -11.80 14.81
C ASN A 313 -16.11 -11.17 14.80
N THR A 314 -16.28 -10.12 13.99
CA THR A 314 -17.52 -9.33 13.91
C THR A 314 -18.63 -10.16 13.27
N GLY A 315 -19.74 -10.33 14.00
CA GLY A 315 -20.91 -11.05 13.49
C GLY A 315 -20.79 -12.57 13.54
N ASP A 316 -19.79 -13.08 14.27
CA ASP A 316 -19.50 -14.50 14.40
C ASP A 316 -19.64 -14.97 15.87
N GLU A 317 -20.10 -16.22 16.05
CA GLU A 317 -20.16 -16.92 17.33
C GLU A 317 -18.90 -17.77 17.60
N GLU A 318 -17.94 -17.79 16.67
CA GLU A 318 -16.65 -18.47 16.85
C GLU A 318 -15.90 -18.02 18.11
N PRO A 319 -15.06 -18.89 18.69
CA PRO A 319 -14.28 -18.56 19.88
C PRO A 319 -13.36 -17.34 19.65
N PRO A 320 -13.10 -16.54 20.69
CA PRO A 320 -12.15 -15.45 20.59
C PRO A 320 -10.72 -15.97 20.40
N TRP A 321 -9.91 -15.17 19.72
CA TRP A 321 -8.50 -15.45 19.43
C TRP A 321 -7.59 -14.36 19.99
N ASN A 322 -6.29 -14.63 20.06
CA ASN A 322 -5.34 -13.74 20.72
C ASN A 322 -4.28 -13.22 19.74
N HIS A 323 -3.91 -11.95 19.86
CA HIS A 323 -2.79 -11.35 19.16
C HIS A 323 -1.73 -10.87 20.16
N GLY A 324 -0.45 -11.13 19.88
CA GLY A 324 0.66 -10.74 20.74
C GLY A 324 1.10 -11.84 21.69
N ALA A 325 1.55 -11.47 22.88
CA ALA A 325 2.29 -12.37 23.77
C ALA A 325 1.38 -13.30 24.62
N HIS A 326 0.54 -14.09 23.95
CA HIS A 326 -0.30 -15.12 24.55
C HIS A 326 0.20 -16.52 24.12
N ASP A 327 0.00 -17.57 24.93
CA ASP A 327 0.43 -18.95 24.57
C ASP A 327 -0.25 -19.48 23.29
N ARG A 328 -1.48 -19.02 23.07
CA ARG A 328 -2.30 -19.19 21.86
C ARG A 328 -2.29 -17.96 20.93
N GLY A 329 -1.35 -17.05 21.11
CA GLY A 329 -1.31 -15.76 20.41
C GLY A 329 -0.72 -15.86 19.01
N PHE A 330 -1.31 -15.13 18.07
CA PHE A 330 -0.75 -14.94 16.73
C PHE A 330 0.11 -13.68 16.70
N SER A 331 1.29 -13.77 16.11
CA SER A 331 2.17 -12.63 15.83
C SER A 331 1.66 -11.82 14.63
N THR A 332 2.19 -10.61 14.42
CA THR A 332 1.83 -9.80 13.24
C THR A 332 2.26 -10.48 11.94
N ALA A 333 3.40 -11.17 11.95
CA ALA A 333 3.86 -11.94 10.80
C ALA A 333 2.87 -13.07 10.45
N GLU A 334 2.34 -13.76 11.46
CA GLU A 334 1.32 -14.80 11.24
C GLU A 334 0.03 -14.22 10.68
N LEU A 335 -0.44 -13.08 11.18
CA LEU A 335 -1.64 -12.42 10.64
C LEU A 335 -1.46 -12.01 9.16
N MET A 336 -0.24 -11.70 8.74
CA MET A 336 0.05 -11.38 7.33
C MET A 336 0.04 -12.59 6.41
N THR A 337 0.04 -13.80 6.97
CA THR A 337 0.14 -15.08 6.24
C THR A 337 -1.15 -15.88 6.33
N LEU A 338 -1.73 -15.98 7.52
CA LEU A 338 -2.92 -16.78 7.81
C LEU A 338 -4.19 -16.10 7.31
N ARG A 339 -5.21 -16.90 6.97
CA ARG A 339 -6.57 -16.42 6.70
C ARG A 339 -7.31 -16.15 7.99
N VAL A 340 -8.46 -15.49 7.90
CA VAL A 340 -9.31 -15.17 9.06
C VAL A 340 -9.77 -16.44 9.79
N GLU A 341 -10.20 -17.46 9.04
CA GLU A 341 -10.64 -18.77 9.55
C GLU A 341 -9.53 -19.58 10.23
N ASP A 342 -8.27 -19.35 9.86
CA ASP A 342 -7.14 -20.06 10.48
C ASP A 342 -6.89 -19.57 11.93
N LEU A 343 -7.38 -18.38 12.30
CA LEU A 343 -7.17 -17.77 13.63
C LEU A 343 -7.99 -18.43 14.73
N THR A 344 -9.07 -19.14 14.37
CA THR A 344 -9.97 -19.84 15.29
C THR A 344 -9.87 -21.36 15.13
N ASN A 345 -9.05 -21.85 14.19
CA ASN A 345 -8.81 -23.26 13.96
C ASN A 345 -8.17 -23.93 15.19
N GLU A 346 -8.88 -24.90 15.78
CA GLU A 346 -8.45 -25.56 17.02
C GLU A 346 -7.11 -26.27 16.90
N MET A 347 -6.82 -26.90 15.74
CA MET A 347 -5.55 -27.59 15.53
C MET A 347 -4.38 -26.62 15.55
N ILE A 348 -4.52 -25.47 14.90
CA ILE A 348 -3.52 -24.41 14.93
C ILE A 348 -3.35 -23.90 16.36
N VAL A 349 -4.45 -23.54 17.02
CA VAL A 349 -4.43 -22.99 18.39
C VAL A 349 -3.80 -23.96 19.40
N VAL A 350 -4.12 -25.25 19.33
CA VAL A 350 -3.54 -26.31 20.18
C VAL A 350 -2.06 -26.51 19.88
N ALA A 351 -1.67 -26.55 18.60
CA ALA A 351 -0.26 -26.66 18.21
C ALA A 351 0.57 -25.50 18.76
N LYS A 352 0.05 -24.27 18.73
CA LYS A 352 0.70 -23.10 19.32
C LYS A 352 0.84 -23.24 20.83
N GLN A 353 -0.24 -23.61 21.53
CA GLN A 353 -0.21 -23.75 22.99
C GLN A 353 0.74 -24.85 23.47
N VAL A 354 0.68 -26.03 22.86
CA VAL A 354 1.36 -27.23 23.36
C VAL A 354 2.81 -27.30 22.86
N MET A 355 3.05 -26.88 21.62
CA MET A 355 4.35 -27.04 20.96
C MET A 355 5.11 -25.72 20.77
N GLY A 356 4.51 -24.56 21.09
CA GLY A 356 5.10 -23.26 20.79
C GLY A 356 5.23 -23.00 19.29
N ALA A 357 4.36 -23.63 18.48
CA ALA A 357 4.44 -23.56 17.02
C ALA A 357 4.22 -22.12 16.50
N VAL A 358 4.83 -21.81 15.36
CA VAL A 358 4.64 -20.56 14.61
C VAL A 358 4.16 -20.94 13.22
N ALA A 359 3.02 -20.40 12.81
CA ALA A 359 2.53 -20.59 11.45
C ALA A 359 3.39 -19.78 10.48
N THR A 360 3.89 -20.44 9.44
CA THR A 360 4.75 -19.80 8.44
C THR A 360 4.08 -19.69 7.08
N ASP A 361 3.02 -20.46 6.85
CA ASP A 361 2.24 -20.46 5.61
C ASP A 361 0.81 -20.94 5.87
N ALA A 362 -0.14 -20.53 5.02
CA ALA A 362 -1.50 -21.07 4.96
C ALA A 362 -1.77 -21.46 3.51
N CYS A 363 -1.95 -22.75 3.27
CA CYS A 363 -2.27 -23.30 1.96
C CYS A 363 -3.50 -24.18 2.06
N ASP A 364 -4.42 -24.02 1.11
CA ASP A 364 -5.51 -24.96 0.94
C ASP A 364 -4.95 -26.27 0.42
N ASP A 365 -5.08 -27.34 1.18
CA ASP A 365 -4.87 -28.66 0.63
C ASP A 365 -6.11 -29.06 -0.16
N ILE A 366 -6.01 -29.07 -1.50
CA ILE A 366 -7.07 -29.54 -2.38
C ILE A 366 -7.58 -30.91 -1.90
N LEU A 367 -6.72 -31.81 -1.41
CA LEU A 367 -7.16 -33.12 -0.93
C LEU A 367 -8.12 -33.07 0.26
N ASN A 368 -8.18 -31.98 1.03
CA ASN A 368 -9.19 -31.83 2.08
C ASN A 368 -10.61 -31.67 1.50
N ARG A 369 -10.75 -31.18 0.26
CA ARG A 369 -12.02 -31.15 -0.48
C ARG A 369 -12.38 -32.51 -1.09
N TYR A 370 -11.43 -33.45 -1.07
CA TYR A 370 -11.48 -34.74 -1.72
C TYR A 370 -11.03 -35.84 -0.74
N PRO A 371 -11.82 -36.09 0.32
CA PRO A 371 -11.45 -37.06 1.33
C PRO A 371 -11.26 -38.47 0.71
N GLU A 372 -10.54 -39.35 1.41
CA GLU A 372 -10.15 -40.66 0.86
C GLU A 372 -11.38 -41.54 0.53
N GLU A 373 -12.49 -41.35 1.22
CA GLU A 373 -13.77 -41.99 0.93
C GLU A 373 -14.41 -41.55 -0.40
N ASP A 374 -14.14 -40.32 -0.85
CA ASP A 374 -14.75 -39.71 -2.04
C ASP A 374 -13.81 -39.71 -3.25
N THR A 375 -12.60 -40.26 -3.10
CA THR A 375 -11.64 -40.39 -4.20
C THR A 375 -10.97 -41.75 -4.24
N ARG A 376 -10.55 -42.15 -5.44
CA ARG A 376 -9.72 -43.35 -5.63
C ARG A 376 -8.44 -43.00 -6.36
N ILE A 377 -7.34 -43.61 -5.93
CA ILE A 377 -6.07 -43.56 -6.66
C ILE A 377 -6.18 -44.50 -7.87
N VAL A 378 -6.19 -43.94 -9.08
CA VAL A 378 -6.23 -44.72 -10.33
C VAL A 378 -4.86 -44.98 -10.92
N TRP A 379 -3.85 -44.26 -10.44
CA TRP A 379 -2.45 -44.49 -10.76
C TRP A 379 -1.54 -43.93 -9.66
N GLU A 380 -0.44 -44.63 -9.42
CA GLU A 380 0.66 -44.17 -8.58
C GLU A 380 1.99 -44.60 -9.23
N GLY A 381 2.96 -43.70 -9.30
CA GLY A 381 4.24 -43.97 -9.93
C GLY A 381 5.24 -42.85 -9.78
N HIS A 382 6.31 -42.88 -10.56
CA HIS A 382 7.32 -41.82 -10.53
C HIS A 382 6.80 -40.53 -11.19
N GLN A 383 7.13 -39.36 -10.65
CA GLN A 383 6.66 -38.05 -11.14
C GLN A 383 6.85 -37.82 -12.65
N SER A 384 7.93 -38.33 -13.24
CA SER A 384 8.18 -38.22 -14.70
C SER A 384 7.19 -39.02 -15.57
N GLY A 385 6.47 -39.97 -14.98
CA GLY A 385 5.45 -40.77 -15.65
C GLY A 385 4.06 -40.11 -15.66
N LEU A 386 3.83 -39.10 -14.82
CA LEU A 386 2.51 -38.49 -14.61
C LEU A 386 1.88 -37.98 -15.91
N ALA A 387 2.61 -37.18 -16.70
CA ALA A 387 2.09 -36.61 -17.93
C ALA A 387 1.77 -37.68 -19.00
N ASN A 388 2.64 -38.70 -19.11
CA ASN A 388 2.41 -39.81 -20.03
C ASN A 388 1.19 -40.64 -19.62
N GLU A 389 1.04 -40.91 -18.32
CA GLU A 389 -0.09 -41.67 -17.81
C GLU A 389 -1.40 -40.90 -17.95
N TRP A 390 -1.38 -39.58 -17.72
CA TRP A 390 -2.51 -38.70 -17.94
C TRP A 390 -2.98 -38.77 -19.39
N LEU A 391 -2.05 -38.64 -20.34
CA LEU A 391 -2.32 -38.77 -21.77
C LEU A 391 -2.88 -40.15 -22.12
N ASN A 392 -2.32 -41.23 -21.55
CA ASN A 392 -2.79 -42.58 -21.81
C ASN A 392 -4.23 -42.81 -21.33
N ARG A 393 -4.61 -42.23 -20.19
CA ARG A 393 -5.92 -42.46 -19.57
C ARG A 393 -7.01 -41.56 -20.12
N TYR A 394 -6.69 -40.29 -20.36
CA TYR A 394 -7.69 -39.29 -20.74
C TYR A 394 -7.56 -38.80 -22.19
N GLY A 395 -6.45 -39.10 -22.89
CA GLY A 395 -6.20 -38.61 -24.24
C GLY A 395 -5.88 -37.10 -24.30
N GLU A 396 -5.52 -36.51 -23.16
CA GLU A 396 -5.30 -35.08 -22.98
C GLU A 396 -3.81 -34.78 -22.73
N ASP A 397 -3.27 -33.70 -23.31
CA ASP A 397 -1.92 -33.22 -23.01
C ASP A 397 -1.92 -32.45 -21.68
N PHE A 398 -1.40 -33.09 -20.64
CA PHE A 398 -1.31 -32.55 -19.28
C PHE A 398 -0.73 -31.12 -19.21
N TRP A 399 0.29 -30.81 -20.03
CA TRP A 399 0.96 -29.50 -19.99
C TRP A 399 0.20 -28.40 -20.74
N ALA A 400 -0.72 -28.78 -21.62
CA ALA A 400 -1.58 -27.85 -22.34
C ALA A 400 -2.88 -27.54 -21.58
N MET A 401 -3.21 -28.33 -20.55
CA MET A 401 -4.40 -28.14 -19.74
C MET A 401 -4.25 -27.00 -18.74
N LYS A 402 -5.36 -26.29 -18.52
CA LYS A 402 -5.46 -25.31 -17.44
C LYS A 402 -6.17 -25.97 -16.25
N PRO A 403 -5.50 -26.14 -15.10
CA PRO A 403 -6.15 -26.66 -13.90
C PRO A 403 -7.24 -25.69 -13.41
N ILE A 404 -8.27 -26.26 -12.77
CA ILE A 404 -9.32 -25.53 -12.05
C ILE A 404 -8.69 -24.83 -10.85
N ASP A 405 -7.86 -25.56 -10.11
CA ASP A 405 -7.20 -25.08 -8.91
C ASP A 405 -5.84 -25.79 -8.71
N ILE A 406 -4.94 -25.16 -7.95
CA ILE A 406 -3.61 -25.70 -7.63
C ILE A 406 -3.30 -25.44 -6.15
N SER A 407 -2.90 -26.48 -5.42
CA SER A 407 -2.21 -26.32 -4.14
C SER A 407 -0.75 -26.70 -4.23
N GLN A 408 0.07 -25.95 -3.49
CA GLN A 408 1.50 -26.21 -3.35
C GLN A 408 1.79 -26.25 -1.86
N LEU A 409 1.98 -27.44 -1.31
CA LEU A 409 2.36 -27.65 0.07
C LEU A 409 3.89 -27.80 0.12
N PRO A 410 4.63 -26.79 0.61
CA PRO A 410 6.08 -26.81 0.59
C PRO A 410 6.64 -28.04 1.32
N ASN A 411 7.58 -28.74 0.67
CA ASN A 411 8.20 -29.96 1.19
C ASN A 411 7.20 -31.10 1.49
N ASP A 412 6.00 -31.10 0.93
CA ASP A 412 5.06 -32.22 1.03
C ASP A 412 4.62 -32.65 -0.37
N ARG A 413 3.75 -31.86 -1.01
CA ARG A 413 3.13 -32.21 -2.30
C ARG A 413 2.61 -31.00 -3.06
N ASN A 414 2.52 -31.12 -4.39
CA ASN A 414 1.78 -30.22 -5.26
C ASN A 414 0.55 -30.95 -5.79
N ILE A 415 -0.60 -30.29 -5.84
CA ILE A 415 -1.84 -30.88 -6.33
C ILE A 415 -2.46 -29.95 -7.39
N ALA A 416 -2.92 -30.52 -8.48
CA ALA A 416 -3.70 -29.82 -9.50
C ALA A 416 -5.06 -30.49 -9.69
N GLU A 417 -6.13 -29.69 -9.61
CA GLU A 417 -7.51 -30.12 -9.84
C GLU A 417 -7.92 -29.87 -11.30
N PHE A 418 -8.59 -30.84 -11.91
CA PHE A 418 -9.11 -30.77 -13.27
C PHE A 418 -10.58 -31.17 -13.33
N GLU A 419 -11.26 -30.81 -14.42
CA GLU A 419 -12.69 -31.08 -14.63
C GLU A 419 -13.03 -32.56 -14.41
N GLY A 420 -14.19 -32.83 -13.78
CA GLY A 420 -14.63 -34.18 -13.46
C GLY A 420 -14.01 -34.76 -12.18
N GLY A 421 -13.50 -33.91 -11.28
CA GLY A 421 -12.93 -34.35 -10.00
C GLY A 421 -11.62 -35.15 -10.16
N ARG A 422 -10.85 -34.85 -11.20
CA ARG A 422 -9.57 -35.50 -11.50
C ARG A 422 -8.44 -34.71 -10.85
N LEU A 423 -7.61 -35.39 -10.06
CA LEU A 423 -6.51 -34.76 -9.34
C LEU A 423 -5.18 -35.35 -9.79
N ALA A 424 -4.20 -34.47 -10.02
CA ALA A 424 -2.80 -34.85 -10.15
C ALA A 424 -2.06 -34.43 -8.88
N VAL A 425 -1.51 -35.40 -8.14
CA VAL A 425 -0.74 -35.18 -6.91
C VAL A 425 0.71 -35.51 -7.18
N VAL A 426 1.63 -34.59 -6.93
CA VAL A 426 3.08 -34.79 -7.03
C VAL A 426 3.67 -34.68 -5.64
N LEU A 427 4.24 -35.77 -5.13
CA LEU A 427 4.92 -35.77 -3.82
C LEU A 427 6.31 -35.15 -3.99
N LEU A 428 6.64 -34.19 -3.13
CA LEU A 428 7.93 -33.52 -3.11
C LEU A 428 8.93 -34.29 -2.24
N ASN A 429 8.44 -34.98 -1.20
CA ASN A 429 9.24 -35.89 -0.39
C ASN A 429 9.11 -37.32 -0.92
N GLY A 430 10.07 -37.71 -1.77
CA GLY A 430 10.04 -38.97 -2.51
C GLY A 430 9.43 -38.74 -3.90
N HIS A 431 10.08 -39.26 -4.94
CA HIS A 431 9.78 -38.94 -6.35
C HIS A 431 8.44 -39.49 -6.88
N GLY A 432 7.42 -39.60 -6.04
CA GLY A 432 6.11 -40.19 -6.35
C GLY A 432 5.12 -39.18 -6.94
N ALA A 433 4.19 -39.67 -7.72
CA ALA A 433 3.00 -38.95 -8.16
C ALA A 433 1.81 -39.89 -8.18
N GLN A 434 0.62 -39.34 -8.00
CA GLN A 434 -0.65 -40.05 -8.02
C GLN A 434 -1.63 -39.34 -8.97
N ILE A 435 -2.48 -40.11 -9.62
CA ILE A 435 -3.70 -39.62 -10.26
C ILE A 435 -4.86 -40.12 -9.42
N ARG A 436 -5.71 -39.20 -8.97
CA ARG A 436 -6.95 -39.53 -8.26
C ARG A 436 -8.16 -39.13 -9.09
N GLU A 437 -9.23 -39.88 -8.93
CA GLU A 437 -10.55 -39.57 -9.50
C GLU A 437 -11.58 -39.52 -8.36
N GLY A 438 -12.52 -38.59 -8.46
CA GLY A 438 -13.73 -38.59 -7.64
C GLY A 438 -14.51 -39.90 -7.82
N VAL A 439 -15.02 -40.44 -6.72
CA VAL A 439 -15.97 -41.55 -6.72
C VAL A 439 -17.37 -40.94 -6.79
N GLU A 440 -18.16 -41.32 -7.81
CA GLU A 440 -19.56 -40.87 -7.97
C GLU A 440 -20.49 -41.37 -6.86
#